data_AF-A0A1S7UAX2-F1
#
_entry.id   AF-A0A1S7UAX2-F1
#
_cell.length_a   1.000
_cell.length_b   1.000
_cell.length_c   1.000
_cell.angle_alpha   90.00
_cell.angle_beta   90.00
_cell.angle_gamma   90.00
#
_symmetry.space_group_name_H-M   'P 1'
#
loop_
_entity.id
_entity.type
_entity.pdbx_description
1 polymer ?
#
loop_
_entity_poly.entity_id
_entity_poly.type
_entity_poly.pdbx_seq_one_letter_code
_entity_poly.pdbx_strand_id
1 'polypeptide(L)'
;MKTFGLIVPKSKGRAFDGHVRELLSGNDDLARIIMPLLEAWRGIRMQAADLDRRLLAAARKSKATKLLMTIPGIGAVTAISYVAAIEDPGNFKTSRSVGAWLGLTTRRYQSGETD
;
A
#
# COMPACT_ATOMS: atom_id res chain seq x y z
N MET A 1 28.37 -22.12 1.15
CA MET A 1 27.71 -22.17 2.48
C MET A 1 26.37 -22.86 2.29
N LYS A 2 26.21 -24.11 2.74
CA LYS A 2 24.92 -24.83 2.66
C LYS A 2 23.97 -24.21 3.68
N THR A 3 22.80 -23.79 3.25
CA THR A 3 21.74 -23.31 4.15
C THR A 3 21.27 -24.50 4.99
N PHE A 4 21.49 -24.44 6.30
CA PHE A 4 20.87 -25.35 7.25
C PHE A 4 19.53 -24.74 7.69
N GLY A 5 18.43 -25.49 7.56
CA GLY A 5 17.09 -25.07 8.00
C GLY A 5 15.99 -25.32 6.96
N LEU A 6 14.73 -25.11 7.38
CA LEU A 6 13.56 -25.17 6.50
C LEU A 6 13.43 -23.87 5.72
N ILE A 7 13.35 -23.96 4.38
CA ILE A 7 13.21 -22.79 3.50
C ILE A 7 11.84 -22.84 2.85
N VAL A 8 11.04 -21.81 3.09
CA VAL A 8 9.74 -21.67 2.44
C VAL A 8 9.95 -21.32 0.95
N PRO A 9 9.43 -22.10 0.00
CA PRO A 9 9.49 -21.76 -1.42
C PRO A 9 8.85 -20.41 -1.71
N LYS A 10 9.41 -19.67 -2.69
CA LYS A 10 8.86 -18.38 -3.13
C LYS A 10 7.39 -18.56 -3.52
N SER A 11 6.50 -17.92 -2.77
CA SER A 11 5.06 -18.08 -2.90
C SER A 11 4.34 -16.85 -2.33
N LYS A 12 3.05 -16.69 -2.64
CA LYS A 12 2.23 -15.57 -2.17
C LYS A 12 0.93 -16.07 -1.57
N GLY A 13 0.39 -15.32 -0.61
CA GLY A 13 -0.94 -15.55 -0.06
C GLY A 13 -1.13 -16.99 0.44
N ARG A 14 -2.20 -17.65 -0.01
CA ARG A 14 -2.57 -19.00 0.45
C ARG A 14 -1.49 -20.05 0.17
N ALA A 15 -0.74 -19.92 -0.92
CA ALA A 15 0.34 -20.85 -1.23
C ALA A 15 1.49 -20.76 -0.20
N PHE A 16 1.81 -19.54 0.26
CA PHE A 16 2.80 -19.34 1.33
C PHE A 16 2.33 -19.99 2.64
N ASP A 17 1.07 -19.77 3.04
CA ASP A 17 0.50 -20.41 4.23
C ASP A 17 0.56 -21.94 4.16
N GLY A 18 0.20 -22.51 3.01
CA GLY A 18 0.29 -23.95 2.75
C GLY A 18 1.71 -24.48 2.90
N HIS A 19 2.69 -23.85 2.25
CA HIS A 19 4.08 -24.27 2.32
C HIS A 19 4.65 -24.19 3.74
N VAL A 20 4.31 -23.15 4.51
CA VAL A 20 4.75 -23.04 5.91
C VAL A 20 4.18 -24.20 6.74
N ARG A 21 2.89 -24.49 6.61
CA ARG A 21 2.26 -25.61 7.34
C ARG A 21 2.85 -26.96 6.96
N GLU A 22 3.11 -27.17 5.68
CA GLU A 22 3.74 -28.40 5.17
C GLU A 22 5.15 -28.58 5.74
N LEU A 23 5.98 -27.53 5.72
CA LEU A 23 7.34 -27.59 6.27
C LEU A 23 7.35 -27.82 7.79
N LEU A 24 6.33 -27.35 8.51
CA LEU A 24 6.20 -27.56 9.95
C LEU A 24 5.67 -28.96 10.30
N SER A 25 5.19 -29.73 9.32
CA SER A 25 4.72 -31.10 9.58
C SER A 25 5.85 -31.96 10.17
N GLY A 26 5.57 -32.63 11.29
CA GLY A 26 6.56 -33.43 12.02
C GLY A 26 7.57 -32.64 12.85
N ASN A 27 7.43 -31.30 12.98
CA ASN A 27 8.31 -30.44 13.79
C ASN A 27 7.51 -29.65 14.84
N ASP A 28 6.96 -30.34 15.84
CA ASP A 28 6.01 -29.77 16.81
C ASP A 28 6.55 -28.58 17.62
N ASP A 29 7.84 -28.60 17.98
CA ASP A 29 8.49 -27.48 18.69
C ASP A 29 8.52 -26.21 17.85
N LEU A 30 8.88 -26.34 16.58
CA LEU A 30 8.91 -25.21 15.66
C LEU A 30 7.50 -24.74 15.30
N ALA A 31 6.56 -25.69 15.15
CA ALA A 31 5.16 -25.38 14.90
C ALA A 31 4.58 -24.51 16.03
N ARG A 32 4.88 -24.82 17.30
CA ARG A 32 4.43 -24.02 18.46
C ARG A 32 4.86 -22.56 18.39
N ILE A 33 6.03 -22.27 17.79
CA ILE A 33 6.57 -20.91 17.68
C ILE A 33 6.01 -20.20 16.43
N ILE A 34 5.98 -20.89 15.29
CA ILE A 34 5.70 -20.27 13.98
C ILE A 34 4.20 -20.18 13.69
N MET A 35 3.39 -21.13 14.17
CA MET A 35 1.95 -21.14 13.89
C MET A 35 1.21 -19.87 14.35
N PRO A 36 1.44 -19.33 15.57
CA PRO A 36 0.82 -18.07 15.98
C PRO A 36 1.19 -16.88 15.09
N LEU A 37 2.45 -16.82 14.62
CA LEU A 37 2.91 -15.78 13.70
C LEU A 37 2.22 -15.89 12.34
N LEU A 38 2.06 -17.12 11.84
CA LEU A 38 1.35 -17.39 10.59
C LEU A 38 -0.12 -16.99 10.69
N GLU A 39 -0.78 -17.26 11.82
CA GLU A 39 -2.16 -16.84 12.08
C GLU A 39 -2.30 -15.32 12.15
N ALA A 40 -1.43 -14.62 12.89
CA ALA A 40 -1.40 -13.16 12.93
C ALA A 40 -1.20 -12.56 11.52
N TRP A 41 -0.27 -13.13 10.74
CA TRP A 41 -0.04 -12.73 9.35
C TRP A 41 -1.29 -12.91 8.48
N ARG A 42 -2.00 -14.05 8.60
CA ARG A 42 -3.28 -14.26 7.90
C ARG A 42 -4.33 -13.22 8.30
N GLY A 43 -4.45 -12.94 9.60
CA GLY A 43 -5.38 -11.96 10.14
C GLY A 43 -5.16 -10.56 9.56
N ILE A 44 -3.91 -10.07 9.57
CA ILE A 44 -3.54 -8.77 8.99
C ILE A 44 -3.89 -8.71 7.50
N ARG A 45 -3.61 -9.79 6.74
CA ARG A 45 -3.94 -9.83 5.31
C ARG A 45 -5.44 -9.81 5.04
N MET A 46 -6.24 -10.46 5.88
CA MET A 46 -7.70 -10.40 5.76
C MET A 46 -8.22 -8.99 6.01
N GLN A 47 -7.72 -8.31 7.04
CA GLN A 47 -8.10 -6.93 7.35
C GLN A 47 -7.66 -5.96 6.23
N ALA A 48 -6.43 -6.12 5.71
CA ALA A 48 -5.95 -5.33 4.59
C ALA A 48 -6.84 -5.50 3.34
N ALA A 49 -7.21 -6.75 3.00
CA ALA A 49 -8.10 -7.01 1.87
C ALA A 49 -9.52 -6.42 2.07
N ASP A 50 -10.00 -6.36 3.31
CA ASP A 50 -11.27 -5.72 3.62
C ASP A 50 -11.21 -4.20 3.48
N LEU A 51 -10.14 -3.58 3.99
CA LEU A 51 -9.88 -2.15 3.83
C LEU A 51 -9.73 -1.76 2.36
N ASP A 52 -9.02 -2.56 1.55
CA ASP A 52 -8.91 -2.36 0.11
C ASP A 52 -10.29 -2.37 -0.57
N ARG A 53 -11.17 -3.32 -0.20
CA ARG A 53 -12.54 -3.36 -0.72
C ARG A 53 -13.33 -2.11 -0.36
N ARG A 54 -13.24 -1.64 0.89
CA ARG A 54 -13.90 -0.41 1.36
C ARG A 54 -13.37 0.82 0.63
N LEU A 55 -12.05 0.90 0.44
CA LEU A 55 -11.39 1.98 -0.28
C LEU A 55 -11.84 2.04 -1.74
N LEU A 56 -11.90 0.90 -2.43
CA LEU A 56 -12.42 0.83 -3.81
C LEU A 56 -13.89 1.22 -3.89
N ALA A 57 -14.71 0.84 -2.91
CA ALA A 57 -16.11 1.23 -2.85
C ALA A 57 -16.26 2.76 -2.63
N ALA A 58 -15.45 3.35 -1.76
CA ALA A 58 -15.42 4.80 -1.54
C ALA A 58 -14.98 5.55 -2.82
N ALA A 59 -13.92 5.09 -3.48
CA ALA A 59 -13.44 5.63 -4.74
C ALA A 59 -14.53 5.64 -5.83
N ARG A 60 -15.30 4.56 -5.95
CA ARG A 60 -16.43 4.44 -6.89
C ARG A 60 -17.65 5.29 -6.52
N LYS A 61 -17.74 5.85 -5.31
CA LYS A 61 -18.81 6.77 -4.93
C LYS A 61 -18.42 8.24 -5.13
N SER A 62 -17.13 8.56 -5.07
CA SER A 62 -16.62 9.93 -5.24
C SER A 62 -16.58 10.35 -6.71
N LYS A 63 -17.22 11.49 -7.04
CA LYS A 63 -17.14 12.09 -8.39
C LYS A 63 -15.73 12.54 -8.72
N ALA A 64 -15.02 13.15 -7.77
CA ALA A 64 -13.64 13.61 -7.96
C ALA A 64 -12.69 12.44 -8.23
N THR A 65 -12.81 11.35 -7.48
CA THR A 65 -11.99 10.15 -7.68
C THR A 65 -12.25 9.51 -9.05
N LYS A 66 -13.52 9.42 -9.49
CA LYS A 66 -13.86 8.95 -10.84
C LYS A 66 -13.23 9.80 -11.94
N LEU A 67 -13.25 11.13 -11.78
CA LEU A 67 -12.65 12.06 -12.74
C LEU A 67 -11.14 11.86 -12.81
N LEU A 68 -10.45 11.78 -11.67
CA LEU A 68 -9.00 11.55 -11.65
C LEU A 68 -8.62 10.22 -12.30
N MET A 69 -9.42 9.17 -12.11
CA MET A 69 -9.19 7.87 -12.74
C MET A 69 -9.39 7.84 -14.27
N THR A 70 -9.90 8.91 -14.90
CA THR A 70 -9.91 8.99 -16.37
C THR A 70 -8.54 9.37 -16.93
N ILE A 71 -7.60 9.80 -16.08
CA ILE A 71 -6.22 10.12 -16.47
C ILE A 71 -5.44 8.80 -16.63
N PRO A 72 -4.77 8.55 -17.78
CA PRO A 72 -3.96 7.36 -17.98
C PRO A 72 -2.93 7.15 -16.86
N GLY A 73 -2.90 5.94 -16.29
CA GLY A 73 -2.01 5.58 -15.20
C GLY A 73 -2.52 5.93 -13.79
N ILE A 74 -3.67 6.61 -13.65
CA ILE A 74 -4.25 6.94 -12.34
C ILE A 74 -5.30 5.90 -11.94
N GLY A 75 -4.94 5.07 -10.96
CA GLY A 75 -5.83 4.08 -10.35
C GLY A 75 -6.62 4.60 -9.15
N ALA A 76 -7.50 3.77 -8.61
CA ALA A 76 -8.38 4.13 -7.49
C ALA A 76 -7.62 4.55 -6.22
N VAL A 77 -6.53 3.85 -5.88
CA VAL A 77 -5.69 4.18 -4.73
C VAL A 77 -5.06 5.56 -4.90
N THR A 78 -4.42 5.83 -6.04
CA THR A 78 -3.81 7.14 -6.30
C THR A 78 -4.85 8.26 -6.29
N ALA A 79 -6.00 8.05 -6.95
CA ALA A 79 -7.05 9.05 -7.05
C ALA A 79 -7.70 9.35 -5.69
N ILE A 80 -7.99 8.34 -4.87
CA ILE A 80 -8.57 8.56 -3.53
C ILE A 80 -7.55 9.17 -2.58
N SER A 81 -6.29 8.76 -2.63
CA SER A 81 -5.21 9.38 -1.84
C SER A 81 -5.04 10.85 -2.18
N TYR A 82 -5.12 11.22 -3.47
CA TYR A 82 -5.08 12.62 -3.88
C TYR A 82 -6.26 13.40 -3.30
N VAL A 83 -7.49 12.91 -3.47
CA VAL A 83 -8.68 13.58 -2.92
C VAL A 83 -8.60 13.71 -1.40
N ALA A 84 -8.14 12.66 -0.72
CA ALA A 84 -7.95 12.67 0.73
C ALA A 84 -6.82 13.60 1.17
N ALA A 85 -5.77 13.77 0.39
CA ALA A 85 -4.69 14.72 0.70
C ALA A 85 -5.14 16.17 0.52
N ILE A 86 -5.97 16.46 -0.49
CA ILE A 86 -6.47 17.81 -0.73
C ILE A 86 -7.52 18.23 0.30
N GLU A 87 -8.37 17.29 0.75
CA GLU A 87 -9.52 17.48 1.66
C GLU A 87 -10.51 18.55 1.17
N ASP A 88 -10.13 19.83 1.27
CA ASP A 88 -10.86 20.99 0.76
C ASP A 88 -10.04 21.71 -0.33
N PRO A 89 -10.46 21.63 -1.62
CA PRO A 89 -9.83 22.38 -2.71
C PRO A 89 -9.80 23.90 -2.50
N GLY A 90 -10.70 24.45 -1.68
CA GLY A 90 -10.75 25.87 -1.32
C GLY A 90 -9.50 26.36 -0.57
N ASN A 91 -8.74 25.45 0.04
CA ASN A 91 -7.46 25.76 0.68
C ASN A 91 -6.38 26.23 -0.32
N PHE A 92 -6.57 26.00 -1.62
CA PHE A 92 -5.60 26.35 -2.65
C PHE A 92 -6.12 27.48 -3.53
N LYS A 93 -5.47 28.66 -3.45
CA LYS A 93 -5.79 29.81 -4.32
C LYS A 93 -5.66 29.50 -5.81
N THR A 94 -4.73 28.60 -6.18
CA THR A 94 -4.53 28.15 -7.56
C THR A 94 -4.17 26.67 -7.59
N SER A 95 -4.61 25.95 -8.63
CA SER A 95 -4.31 24.51 -8.80
C SER A 95 -2.81 24.22 -8.92
N ARG A 96 -2.02 25.17 -9.43
CA ARG A 96 -0.55 25.04 -9.55
C ARG A 96 0.15 24.90 -8.19
N SER A 97 -0.42 25.46 -7.13
CA SER A 97 0.15 25.38 -5.78
C SER A 97 0.07 23.98 -5.15
N VAL A 98 -0.87 23.15 -5.64
CA VAL A 98 -1.08 21.79 -5.13
C VAL A 98 0.15 20.92 -5.32
N GLY A 99 0.80 21.00 -6.50
CA GLY A 99 1.99 20.21 -6.78
C GLY A 99 3.14 20.52 -5.81
N ALA A 100 3.33 21.79 -5.45
CA ALA A 100 4.34 22.20 -4.49
C ALA A 100 4.01 21.71 -3.07
N TRP A 101 2.73 21.79 -2.68
CA TRP A 101 2.26 21.31 -1.39
C TRP A 101 2.41 19.79 -1.22
N LEU A 102 2.14 19.02 -2.28
CA LEU A 102 2.36 17.58 -2.33
C LEU A 102 3.85 17.18 -2.47
N GLY A 103 4.77 18.14 -2.57
CA GLY A 103 6.20 17.87 -2.78
C GLY A 103 6.55 17.33 -4.18
N LEU A 104 5.68 17.54 -5.17
CA LEU A 104 5.85 17.08 -6.56
C LEU A 104 6.61 18.08 -7.44
N THR A 105 6.98 19.24 -6.91
CA THR A 105 7.82 20.22 -7.61
C THR A 105 9.25 20.12 -7.14
N THR A 106 10.21 20.21 -8.07
CA THR A 106 11.63 20.30 -7.71
C THR A 106 11.89 21.54 -6.85
N ARG A 107 12.80 21.43 -5.89
CA ARG A 107 13.24 22.55 -5.06
C ARG A 107 13.92 23.57 -5.96
N ARG A 108 13.35 24.77 -6.10
CA ARG A 108 14.07 25.89 -6.75
C ARG A 108 15.14 26.39 -5.78
N TYR A 109 16.40 26.09 -6.08
CA TYR A 109 17.50 26.91 -5.57
C TYR A 109 17.57 28.14 -6.46
N GLN A 110 17.06 29.27 -5.98
CA GLN A 110 17.46 30.56 -6.52
C GLN A 110 18.79 30.91 -5.84
N SER A 111 19.92 30.63 -6.51
CA SER A 111 21.19 31.25 -6.18
C SER A 111 21.12 32.71 -6.61
N GLY A 112 20.49 33.54 -5.80
CA GLY A 112 20.47 34.98 -6.02
C GLY A 112 21.79 35.59 -5.59
N GLU A 113 22.63 35.96 -6.55
CA GLU A 113 23.25 37.29 -6.57
C GLU A 113 23.01 37.87 -7.97
N THR A 114 21.96 38.69 -8.09
CA THR A 114 21.89 39.80 -9.05
C THR A 114 20.79 40.75 -8.55
N ASP A 115 21.12 41.62 -7.61
CA ASP A 115 21.41 43.06 -7.84
C ASP A 115 22.00 43.67 -6.55
#